data_AF-A0A1R3XG65-F1
#
_entry.id   AF-A0A1R3XG65-F1
#
_cell.length_a   1.000
_cell.length_b   1.000
_cell.length_c   1.000
_cell.angle_alpha   90.00
_cell.angle_beta   90.00
_cell.angle_gamma   90.00
#
_symmetry.space_group_name_H-M   'P 1'
#
loop_
_entity.id
_entity.type
_entity.pdbx_description
1 polymer ?
#
loop_
_entity_poly.entity_id
_entity_poly.type
_entity_poly.pdbx_seq_one_letter_code
_entity_poly.pdbx_strand_id
1 'polypeptide(L)'
;MTENFIIIEPDPIVVMDIEGLLTAQFPRARITAGASLADIGPAIHSCGPETTFVVKGSIVADDDDLRRVVREAAMRTARIVVIGGPFEFDFAATFIELPFSSDMMLAVMTQDKAEPDAGAPPAS
;
A
#
# COMPACT_ATOMS: atom_id res chain seq x y z
N MET A 1 -8.18 16.06 3.53
CA MET A 1 -7.27 16.13 2.38
C MET A 1 -7.85 15.31 1.22
N THR A 2 -7.18 15.26 0.07
CA THR A 2 -7.52 14.32 -1.01
C THR A 2 -6.58 13.13 -0.91
N GLU A 3 -7.10 11.96 -0.57
CA GLU A 3 -6.35 10.70 -0.51
C GLU A 3 -5.80 10.33 -1.90
N ASN A 4 -4.58 9.80 -1.94
CA ASN A 4 -3.96 9.32 -3.17
C ASN A 4 -3.63 7.83 -3.03
N PHE A 5 -4.21 7.00 -3.89
CA PHE A 5 -3.97 5.55 -3.92
C PHE A 5 -3.18 5.15 -5.15
N ILE A 6 -2.16 4.33 -4.93
CA ILE A 6 -1.38 3.69 -5.99
C ILE A 6 -1.59 2.18 -5.85
N ILE A 7 -2.16 1.56 -6.88
CA ILE A 7 -2.46 0.12 -6.90
C ILE A 7 -1.52 -0.56 -7.89
N ILE A 8 -0.84 -1.62 -7.43
CA ILE A 8 0.03 -2.46 -8.26
C ILE A 8 -0.46 -3.90 -8.15
N GLU A 9 -1.31 -4.29 -9.08
CA GLU A 9 -1.95 -5.60 -9.14
C GLU A 9 -2.24 -5.97 -10.61
N PRO A 10 -1.71 -7.10 -11.11
CA PRO A 10 -1.89 -7.55 -12.49
C PRO A 10 -3.23 -8.21 -12.74
N ASP A 11 -3.94 -8.65 -11.70
CA ASP A 11 -5.29 -9.18 -11.85
C ASP A 11 -6.31 -8.04 -11.96
N PRO A 12 -6.92 -7.80 -13.14
CA PRO A 12 -7.84 -6.69 -13.33
C PRO A 12 -9.11 -6.83 -12.50
N ILE A 13 -9.51 -8.04 -12.10
CA ILE A 13 -10.68 -8.23 -11.23
C ILE A 13 -10.38 -7.70 -9.83
N VAL A 14 -9.21 -8.01 -9.30
CA VAL A 14 -8.76 -7.52 -8.00
C VAL A 14 -8.60 -6.00 -8.03
N VAL A 15 -8.05 -5.43 -9.11
CA VAL A 15 -7.98 -3.97 -9.29
C VAL A 15 -9.38 -3.36 -9.24
N MET A 16 -10.33 -3.88 -10.02
CA MET A 16 -11.70 -3.36 -10.06
C MET A 16 -12.39 -3.42 -8.69
N ASP A 17 -12.20 -4.50 -7.94
CA ASP A 17 -12.77 -4.65 -6.60
C ASP A 17 -12.19 -3.62 -5.62
N ILE A 18 -10.87 -3.41 -5.65
CA ILE A 18 -10.18 -2.42 -4.82
C ILE A 18 -10.62 -1.00 -5.21
N GLU A 19 -10.64 -0.67 -6.50
CA GLU A 19 -11.07 0.64 -6.99
C GLU A 19 -12.51 0.96 -6.60
N GLY A 20 -13.42 -0.03 -6.75
CA GLY A 20 -14.81 0.10 -6.35
C GLY A 20 -14.96 0.39 -4.87
N LEU A 21 -14.21 -0.33 -4.02
CA LEU A 21 -14.20 -0.14 -2.58
C LEU A 21 -13.64 1.22 -2.18
N LEU A 22 -12.48 1.60 -2.72
CA LEU A 22 -11.83 2.87 -2.40
C LEU A 22 -12.67 4.06 -2.88
N THR A 23 -13.31 3.96 -4.03
CA THR A 23 -14.18 5.04 -4.54
C THR A 23 -15.46 5.18 -3.71
N ALA A 24 -16.01 4.07 -3.22
CA ALA A 24 -17.18 4.09 -2.34
C ALA A 24 -16.87 4.76 -0.99
N GLN A 25 -15.71 4.45 -0.40
CA GLN A 25 -15.30 4.97 0.90
C GLN A 25 -14.68 6.38 0.82
N PHE A 26 -13.93 6.66 -0.24
CA PHE A 26 -13.21 7.91 -0.46
C PHE A 26 -13.60 8.50 -1.83
N PRO A 27 -14.82 9.10 -1.96
CA PRO A 27 -15.35 9.57 -3.25
C PRO A 27 -14.53 10.65 -3.96
N ARG A 28 -13.55 11.23 -3.28
CA ARG A 28 -12.66 12.27 -3.81
C ARG A 28 -11.23 11.80 -4.00
N ALA A 29 -10.95 10.52 -3.74
CA ALA A 29 -9.60 9.99 -3.86
C ALA A 29 -9.11 10.02 -5.31
N ARG A 30 -7.80 10.16 -5.47
CA ARG A 30 -7.12 9.91 -6.74
C ARG A 30 -6.61 8.48 -6.70
N ILE A 31 -6.94 7.69 -7.71
CA ILE A 31 -6.50 6.30 -7.81
C ILE A 31 -5.68 6.17 -9.10
N THR A 32 -4.47 5.64 -8.97
CA THR A 32 -3.61 5.25 -10.09
C THR A 32 -3.36 3.75 -9.98
N ALA A 33 -3.83 2.97 -10.93
CA ALA A 33 -3.65 1.52 -10.95
C ALA A 33 -2.80 1.08 -12.15
N GLY A 34 -2.00 0.04 -11.94
CA GLY A 34 -1.20 -0.59 -12.99
C GLY A 34 -0.77 -2.00 -12.61
N ALA A 35 -0.27 -2.76 -13.57
CA ALA A 35 0.21 -4.13 -13.34
C ALA A 35 1.68 -4.18 -12.92
N SER A 36 2.43 -3.10 -13.16
CA SER A 36 3.87 -3.01 -12.98
C SER A 36 4.31 -1.58 -12.66
N LEU A 37 5.58 -1.41 -12.24
CA LEU A 37 6.16 -0.09 -12.00
C LEU A 37 6.10 0.83 -13.23
N ALA A 38 6.21 0.28 -14.44
CA ALA A 38 6.16 1.04 -15.69
C ALA A 38 4.79 1.70 -15.92
N ASP A 39 3.71 1.05 -15.46
CA ASP A 39 2.34 1.54 -15.65
C ASP A 39 2.00 2.71 -14.72
N ILE A 40 2.60 2.74 -13.53
CA ILE A 40 2.34 3.78 -12.53
C ILE A 40 3.09 5.09 -12.85
N GLY A 41 4.16 4.99 -13.64
CA GLY A 41 4.92 6.12 -14.17
C GLY A 41 5.30 7.16 -13.10
N PRO A 42 5.09 8.47 -13.34
CA PRO A 42 5.57 9.53 -12.45
C PRO A 42 4.84 9.63 -11.11
N ALA A 43 3.74 8.89 -10.91
CA ALA A 43 2.97 8.93 -9.66
C ALA A 43 3.82 8.56 -8.45
N ILE A 44 4.76 7.62 -8.61
CA ILE A 44 5.70 7.18 -7.57
C ILE A 44 6.59 8.32 -7.05
N HIS A 45 6.90 9.32 -7.89
CA HIS A 45 7.78 10.41 -7.52
C HIS A 45 7.09 11.46 -6.64
N SER A 46 5.76 11.52 -6.69
CA SER A 46 4.93 12.48 -5.93
C SER A 46 4.40 11.90 -4.63
N CYS A 47 4.88 10.73 -4.21
CA CYS A 47 4.41 10.04 -3.02
C CYS A 47 4.85 10.74 -1.73
N GLY A 48 3.89 10.96 -0.84
CA GLY A 48 4.08 11.57 0.48
C GLY A 48 3.13 10.96 1.52
N PRO A 49 2.96 11.61 2.69
CA PRO A 49 2.16 11.07 3.79
C PRO A 49 0.70 10.76 3.45
N GLU A 50 0.14 11.46 2.46
CA GLU A 50 -1.25 11.32 1.98
C GLU A 50 -1.41 10.19 0.94
N THR A 51 -0.33 9.44 0.66
CA THR A 51 -0.32 8.37 -0.34
C THR A 51 -0.38 7.00 0.31
N THR A 52 -1.27 6.15 -0.18
CA THR A 52 -1.33 4.73 0.15
C THR A 52 -1.00 3.88 -1.07
N PHE A 53 0.02 3.03 -0.93
CA PHE A 53 0.33 1.97 -1.86
C PHE A 53 -0.47 0.71 -1.50
N VAL A 54 -1.09 0.10 -2.51
CA VAL A 54 -1.74 -1.20 -2.43
C VAL A 54 -1.03 -2.09 -3.44
N VAL A 55 -0.23 -3.04 -2.98
CA VAL A 55 0.68 -3.81 -3.84
C VAL A 55 0.54 -5.31 -3.62
N LYS A 56 0.60 -6.10 -4.68
CA LYS A 56 0.67 -7.55 -4.55
C LYS A 56 2.03 -7.98 -4.01
N GLY A 57 2.03 -8.70 -2.90
CA GLY A 57 3.26 -9.09 -2.19
C GLY A 57 4.23 -9.89 -3.04
N SER A 58 3.74 -10.83 -3.87
CA SER A 58 4.60 -11.63 -4.75
C SER A 58 5.35 -10.77 -5.78
N ILE A 59 4.74 -9.70 -6.28
CA ILE A 59 5.35 -8.83 -7.29
C ILE A 59 6.43 -7.98 -6.66
N VAL A 60 6.16 -7.43 -5.48
CA VAL A 60 7.17 -6.69 -4.72
C VAL A 60 8.30 -7.62 -4.25
N ALA A 61 8.02 -8.91 -4.05
CA ALA A 61 9.02 -9.89 -3.69
C ALA A 61 9.96 -10.25 -4.85
N ASP A 62 9.42 -10.31 -6.08
CA ASP A 62 10.12 -10.76 -7.28
C ASP A 62 10.76 -9.62 -8.09
N ASP A 63 10.35 -8.36 -7.88
CA ASP A 63 10.86 -7.17 -8.58
C ASP A 63 11.62 -6.23 -7.63
N ASP A 64 12.96 -6.23 -7.74
CA ASP A 64 13.84 -5.43 -6.90
C ASP A 64 13.70 -3.92 -7.12
N ASP A 65 13.37 -3.49 -8.33
CA ASP A 65 13.16 -2.07 -8.63
C ASP A 65 11.85 -1.59 -7.99
N LEU A 66 10.79 -2.39 -8.10
CA LEU A 66 9.54 -2.11 -7.43
C LEU A 66 9.72 -2.12 -5.90
N ARG A 67 10.41 -3.13 -5.35
CA ARG A 67 10.74 -3.20 -3.92
C ARG A 67 11.45 -1.94 -3.45
N ARG A 68 12.44 -1.46 -4.19
CA ARG A 68 13.16 -0.23 -3.88
C ARG A 68 12.23 0.98 -3.87
N VAL A 69 11.34 1.11 -4.84
CA VAL A 69 10.38 2.22 -4.93
C VAL A 69 9.38 2.20 -3.76
N VAL A 70 8.82 1.04 -3.44
CA VAL A 70 7.87 0.87 -2.32
C VAL A 70 8.57 1.21 -0.99
N ARG A 71 9.82 0.77 -0.81
CA ARG A 71 10.62 1.14 0.36
C ARG A 71 10.86 2.64 0.46
N GLU A 72 11.23 3.30 -0.64
CA GLU A 72 11.42 4.75 -0.66
C GLU A 72 10.11 5.50 -0.33
N ALA A 73 8.96 5.00 -0.80
CA ALA A 73 7.65 5.55 -0.43
C ALA A 73 7.36 5.40 1.07
N ALA A 74 7.65 4.23 1.65
CA ALA A 74 7.53 3.99 3.09
C ALA A 74 8.40 4.96 3.91
N MET A 75 9.64 5.22 3.46
CA MET A 75 10.55 6.19 4.09
C MET A 75 10.02 7.63 4.02
N ARG A 76 9.23 7.96 2.99
CA ARG A 76 8.50 9.24 2.87
C ARG A 76 7.18 9.25 3.64
N THR A 77 6.97 8.24 4.48
CA THR A 77 5.81 8.05 5.35
C THR A 77 4.50 7.77 4.61
N ALA A 78 4.58 7.38 3.34
CA ALA A 78 3.45 6.80 2.63
C ALA A 78 3.03 5.49 3.32
N ARG A 79 1.74 5.19 3.28
CA ARG A 79 1.21 3.94 3.82
C ARG A 79 1.44 2.82 2.81
N ILE A 80 1.98 1.69 3.25
CA ILE A 80 2.15 0.51 2.40
C ILE A 80 1.19 -0.60 2.86
N VAL A 81 0.32 -1.03 1.95
CA VAL A 81 -0.59 -2.15 2.12
C VAL A 81 -0.20 -3.24 1.13
N VAL A 82 0.11 -4.42 1.64
CA VAL A 82 0.53 -5.57 0.84
C VAL A 82 -0.58 -6.60 0.81
N ILE A 83 -0.97 -7.02 -0.39
CA ILE A 83 -1.95 -8.09 -0.63
C ILE A 83 -1.23 -9.40 -0.87
N GLY A 84 -1.59 -10.42 -0.11
CA GLY A 84 -0.94 -11.73 -0.11
C GLY A 84 0.34 -11.77 0.74
N GLY A 85 0.77 -12.98 1.08
CA GLY A 85 1.89 -13.23 1.99
C GLY A 85 1.55 -14.28 3.03
N PRO A 86 2.51 -14.68 3.88
CA PRO A 86 3.54 -13.81 4.45
C PRO A 86 4.77 -13.58 3.56
N PHE A 87 5.25 -12.33 3.52
CA PHE A 87 6.53 -11.92 2.93
C PHE A 87 7.30 -11.08 3.96
N GLU A 88 8.63 -11.19 3.96
CA GLU A 88 9.49 -10.34 4.79
C GLU A 88 9.97 -9.13 3.99
N PHE A 89 9.66 -7.92 4.47
CA PHE A 89 10.12 -6.65 3.90
C PHE A 89 10.94 -5.88 4.93
N ASP A 90 11.91 -5.09 4.45
CA ASP A 90 12.76 -4.19 5.26
C ASP A 90 12.09 -2.83 5.56
N PHE A 91 10.79 -2.71 5.31
CA PHE A 91 9.99 -1.50 5.52
C PHE A 91 8.65 -1.80 6.20
N ALA A 92 8.07 -0.78 6.82
CA ALA A 92 6.76 -0.89 7.46
C ALA A 92 5.66 -1.13 6.41
N ALA A 93 4.92 -2.23 6.56
CA ALA A 93 3.80 -2.59 5.72
C ALA A 93 2.68 -3.23 6.55
N THR A 94 1.44 -2.99 6.15
CA THR A 94 0.27 -3.71 6.65
C THR A 94 -0.11 -4.79 5.63
N PHE A 95 -0.37 -6.00 6.09
CA PHE A 95 -0.67 -7.14 5.22
C PHE A 95 -2.17 -7.43 5.19
N ILE A 96 -2.66 -7.80 4.01
CA ILE A 96 -4.01 -8.31 3.78
C ILE A 96 -3.86 -9.69 3.12
N GLU A 97 -4.29 -10.74 3.82
CA GLU A 97 -4.26 -12.10 3.30
C GLU A 97 -5.35 -12.32 2.24
N LEU A 98 -5.07 -13.20 1.27
CA LEU A 98 -6.05 -13.64 0.27
C LEU A 98 -6.74 -14.93 0.72
N PRO A 99 -8.05 -15.09 0.47
CA PRO A 99 -8.98 -14.08 -0.05
C PRO A 99 -9.33 -13.02 1.00
N PHE A 100 -9.51 -11.77 0.59
CA PHE A 100 -9.92 -10.68 1.49
C PHE A 100 -11.36 -10.24 1.27
N SER A 101 -11.97 -9.71 2.32
CA SER A 101 -13.30 -9.06 2.27
C SER A 101 -13.16 -7.54 2.18
N SER A 102 -14.24 -6.88 1.76
CA SER A 102 -14.31 -5.41 1.78
C SER A 102 -14.07 -4.84 3.17
N ASP A 103 -14.61 -5.47 4.22
CA ASP A 103 -14.44 -5.02 5.60
C ASP A 103 -12.97 -5.11 6.05
N MET A 104 -12.22 -6.14 5.64
CA MET A 104 -10.78 -6.25 5.93
C MET A 104 -9.98 -5.13 5.27
N MET A 105 -10.26 -4.86 3.99
CA MET A 105 -9.61 -3.80 3.24
C MET A 105 -9.89 -2.44 3.87
N LEU A 106 -11.15 -2.16 4.23
CA LEU A 106 -11.53 -0.91 4.89
C LEU A 106 -10.93 -0.78 6.29
N ALA A 107 -10.90 -1.86 7.06
CA ALA A 107 -10.26 -1.87 8.37
C ALA A 107 -8.78 -1.51 8.24
N VAL A 108 -8.07 -2.09 7.27
CA VAL A 108 -6.69 -1.69 6.99
C VAL A 108 -6.65 -0.23 6.58
N MET A 109 -7.43 0.23 5.60
CA MET A 109 -7.36 1.63 5.13
C MET A 109 -7.71 2.67 6.20
N THR A 110 -8.52 2.32 7.19
CA THR A 110 -8.96 3.22 8.28
C THR A 110 -8.19 3.05 9.58
N GLN A 111 -7.34 2.02 9.69
CA GLN A 111 -6.41 1.91 10.82
C GLN A 111 -5.54 3.16 10.85
N ASP A 112 -5.66 3.91 11.94
CA ASP A 112 -4.81 5.05 12.25
C ASP A 112 -3.35 4.60 12.21
N LYS A 113 -2.48 5.47 11.70
CA LYS A 113 -1.06 5.21 11.52
C LYS A 113 -0.46 4.91 12.90
N ALA A 114 -0.36 3.63 13.25
CA ALA A 114 0.16 3.20 14.55
C ALA A 114 1.47 3.96 14.80
N GLU A 115 1.50 4.72 15.88
CA GLU A 115 2.69 5.41 16.36
C GLU A 115 3.86 4.42 16.40
N PRO A 116 5.07 4.81 15.97
CA PRO A 116 6.23 3.95 16.16
C PRO A 116 6.36 3.67 17.66
N ASP A 117 6.42 2.38 18.00
CA ASP A 117 6.62 1.85 19.34
C ASP A 117 7.80 2.57 20.02
N ALA A 118 7.48 3.59 20.83
CA ALA A 118 8.43 4.27 21.70
C ALA A 118 8.54 3.46 22.99
N GLY A 119 9.17 2.28 22.90
CA GLY A 119 9.10 1.28 23.97
C GLY A 119 10.35 0.46 24.21
N ALA A 120 11.55 1.00 24.01
CA ALA A 120 12.77 0.41 24.59
C ALA A 120 13.20 1.22 25.83
N PRO A 121 13.12 0.67 27.06
CA PRO A 121 13.54 1.39 28.25
C PRO A 121 15.08 1.54 28.28
N PRO A 122 15.62 2.59 28.91
CA PRO A 122 17.05 2.70 29.11
C PRO A 122 17.52 1.59 30.05
N ALA A 123 18.49 0.81 29.59
CA ALA A 123 19.21 -0.14 30.44
C ALA A 123 19.84 0.64 31.61
N SER A 124 19.50 0.22 32.83
CA SER A 124 20.15 0.68 34.07
C SER A 124 21.47 -0.05 34.29
#